data_AF-A0A2I2G3W6-F1
#
_entry.id   AF-A0A2I2G3W6-F1
#
_cell.length_a   1.000
_cell.length_b   1.000
_cell.length_c   1.000
_cell.angle_alpha   90.00
_cell.angle_beta   90.00
_cell.angle_gamma   90.00
#
_symmetry.space_group_name_H-M   'P 1'
#
loop_
_entity.id
_entity.type
_entity.pdbx_description
1 polymer ?
#
loop_
_entity_poly.entity_id
_entity_poly.type
_entity_poly.pdbx_seq_one_letter_code
_entity_poly.pdbx_strand_id
1 'polypeptide(L)'
;MADGLSAATLAIYIVLLIPTVYILVKHGRQGLLGWLFLAIFCTIRIIGSGLAVGSSSSAASIISGVGLSPLLFASCGILREAKTYRLKSLNRRLEGVFDFFFHMLVAAGVVLTAIASAKLQRHENVEKAERQVKAGMAILAIAWVFLVGWTAMSFMGARRTTPVVKEGTVLLSTVCFSLTFIGVRVFYSLVAMCTQRADLNPTTGSLAIRVVLGFLPELIAAIAYVAAGMKTQNASKHDQEEQAGEWAMAKQPPVEA
;
A
#
# COMPACT_ATOMS: atom_id res chain seq x y z
N MET A 1 20.01 -23.16 5.86
CA MET A 1 20.75 -22.20 5.03
C MET A 1 19.83 -21.01 4.84
N ALA A 2 20.27 -19.79 5.18
CA ALA A 2 19.44 -18.62 4.95
C ALA A 2 19.22 -18.46 3.43
N ASP A 3 17.98 -18.54 2.99
CA ASP A 3 17.62 -18.28 1.59
C ASP A 3 18.14 -16.89 1.21
N GLY A 4 18.98 -16.79 0.17
CA GLY A 4 19.57 -15.52 -0.27
C GLY A 4 18.52 -14.43 -0.55
N LEU A 5 17.29 -14.83 -0.89
CA LEU A 5 16.14 -13.94 -1.02
C LEU A 5 15.74 -13.26 0.30
N SER A 6 15.74 -14.00 1.41
CA SER A 6 15.41 -13.46 2.73
C SER A 6 16.48 -12.46 3.19
N ALA A 7 17.77 -12.79 3.00
CA ALA A 7 18.86 -11.88 3.30
C ALA A 7 18.81 -10.59 2.46
N ALA A 8 18.54 -10.72 1.15
CA ALA A 8 18.39 -9.57 0.26
C ALA A 8 17.17 -8.70 0.64
N THR A 9 16.03 -9.32 0.93
CA THR A 9 14.80 -8.62 1.36
C THR A 9 15.08 -7.83 2.64
N LEU A 10 15.74 -8.45 3.62
CA LEU A 10 16.11 -7.79 4.87
C LEU A 10 16.98 -6.54 4.62
N ALA A 11 18.07 -6.68 3.88
CA ALA A 11 19.00 -5.58 3.60
C ALA A 11 18.31 -4.43 2.85
N ILE A 12 17.55 -4.74 1.80
CA ILE A 12 16.87 -3.74 0.97
C ILE A 12 15.84 -2.97 1.79
N TYR A 13 14.98 -3.65 2.56
CA TYR A 13 13.93 -2.96 3.31
C TYR A 13 14.45 -2.17 4.52
N ILE A 14 15.60 -2.54 5.11
CA ILE A 14 16.30 -1.70 6.10
C ILE A 14 16.71 -0.36 5.45
N VAL A 15 17.31 -0.41 4.26
CA VAL A 15 17.73 0.80 3.55
C VAL A 15 16.53 1.65 3.12
N LEU A 16 15.44 1.03 2.66
CA LEU A 16 14.19 1.74 2.30
C LEU A 16 13.46 2.35 3.50
N LEU A 17 13.60 1.79 4.70
CA LEU A 17 12.91 2.30 5.88
C LEU A 17 13.40 3.72 6.24
N ILE A 18 14.68 4.01 6.07
CA ILE A 18 15.29 5.32 6.37
C ILE A 18 14.59 6.47 5.62
N PRO A 19 14.54 6.49 4.27
CA PRO A 19 13.83 7.54 3.55
C PRO A 19 12.32 7.49 3.79
N THR A 20 11.73 6.31 4.03
CA THR A 20 10.29 6.19 4.34
C THR A 20 9.92 6.94 5.62
N VAL A 21 10.72 6.82 6.68
CA VAL A 21 10.50 7.55 7.94
C VAL A 21 10.71 9.06 7.75
N TYR A 22 11.70 9.47 6.94
CA TYR A 22 11.88 10.88 6.59
C TYR A 22 10.66 11.46 5.86
N ILE A 23 10.14 10.74 4.86
CA ILE A 23 8.95 11.14 4.09
C ILE A 23 7.72 11.22 5.01
N LEU A 24 7.53 10.25 5.90
CA LEU A 24 6.45 10.22 6.88
C LEU A 24 6.39 11.51 7.71
N VAL A 25 7.55 12.01 8.15
CA VAL A 25 7.63 13.27 8.90
C VAL A 25 7.36 14.48 8.00
N LYS A 26 7.87 14.49 6.75
CA LYS A 26 7.75 15.63 5.83
C LYS A 26 6.33 15.88 5.30
N HIS A 27 5.59 14.82 5.01
CA HIS A 27 4.23 14.93 4.49
C HIS A 27 3.17 15.27 5.57
N GLY A 28 3.53 15.15 6.85
CA GLY A 28 2.71 15.61 7.96
C GLY A 28 1.32 14.98 7.99
N ARG A 29 0.31 15.74 8.43
CA ARG A 29 -1.06 15.23 8.65
C ARG A 29 -1.77 14.75 7.39
N GLN A 30 -1.49 15.36 6.23
CA GLN A 30 -2.19 15.03 4.98
C GLN A 30 -1.72 13.69 4.42
N GLY A 31 -0.43 13.37 4.55
CA GLY A 31 0.13 12.09 4.12
C GLY A 31 0.25 11.02 5.20
N LEU A 32 -0.02 11.34 6.47
CA LEU A 32 0.28 10.48 7.63
C LEU A 32 -0.13 9.02 7.42
N LEU A 33 -1.38 8.78 6.99
CA LEU A 33 -1.87 7.40 6.79
C LEU A 33 -1.07 6.65 5.71
N GLY A 34 -0.83 7.28 4.56
CA GLY A 34 -0.14 6.63 3.44
C GLY A 34 1.29 6.21 3.82
N TRP A 35 2.05 7.15 4.35
CA TRP A 35 3.46 6.94 4.68
C TRP A 35 3.65 6.08 5.93
N LEU A 36 2.72 6.13 6.90
CA LEU A 36 2.74 5.26 8.08
C LEU A 36 2.56 3.81 7.67
N PHE A 37 1.58 3.52 6.81
CA PHE A 37 1.37 2.16 6.30
C PHE A 37 2.54 1.68 5.42
N LEU A 38 3.23 2.57 4.70
CA LEU A 38 4.46 2.22 4.00
C LEU A 38 5.61 1.88 4.97
N ALA A 39 5.76 2.61 6.07
CA ALA A 39 6.74 2.31 7.12
C ALA A 39 6.43 0.97 7.82
N ILE A 40 5.14 0.71 8.10
CA ILE A 40 4.67 -0.59 8.63
C ILE A 40 4.98 -1.71 7.65
N PHE A 41 4.72 -1.49 6.35
CA PHE A 41 5.06 -2.44 5.30
C PHE A 41 6.55 -2.80 5.32
N CYS A 42 7.44 -1.80 5.31
CA CYS A 42 8.89 -2.03 5.39
C CYS A 42 9.28 -2.78 6.69
N THR A 43 8.69 -2.42 7.82
CA THR A 43 8.97 -3.07 9.11
C THR A 43 8.56 -4.54 9.11
N ILE A 44 7.36 -4.85 8.61
CA ILE A 44 6.87 -6.23 8.47
C ILE A 44 7.81 -7.05 7.57
N ARG A 45 8.35 -6.45 6.50
CA ARG A 45 9.33 -7.10 5.60
C ARG A 45 10.65 -7.40 6.29
N ILE A 46 11.16 -6.47 7.09
CA ILE A 46 12.38 -6.65 7.89
C ILE A 46 12.17 -7.79 8.88
N ILE A 47 11.09 -7.76 9.66
CA ILE A 47 10.79 -8.79 10.67
C ILE A 47 10.60 -10.16 10.00
N GLY A 48 9.78 -10.25 8.94
CA GLY A 48 9.52 -11.51 8.25
C GLY A 48 10.79 -12.14 7.66
N SER A 49 11.66 -11.31 7.08
CA SER A 49 12.92 -11.78 6.47
C SER A 49 13.97 -12.14 7.52
N GLY A 50 14.05 -11.37 8.61
CA GLY A 50 14.95 -11.67 9.74
C GLY A 50 14.57 -12.98 10.43
N LEU A 51 13.28 -13.23 10.63
CA LEU A 51 12.78 -14.51 11.13
C LEU A 51 13.17 -15.65 10.20
N ALA A 52 12.95 -15.51 8.89
CA ALA A 52 13.29 -16.54 7.90
C ALA A 52 14.80 -16.86 7.80
N VAL A 53 15.67 -15.91 8.16
CA VAL A 53 17.14 -16.11 8.22
C VAL A 53 17.56 -16.87 9.47
N GLY A 54 16.91 -16.60 10.62
CA GLY A 54 17.25 -17.21 11.91
C GLY A 54 16.64 -18.59 12.14
N SER A 55 15.42 -18.85 11.63
CA SER A 55 14.76 -20.17 11.65
C SER A 55 13.54 -20.17 10.73
N SER A 56 13.27 -21.28 10.03
CA SER A 56 12.05 -21.44 9.21
C SER A 56 10.79 -21.61 10.07
N SER A 57 10.47 -20.61 10.89
CA SER A 57 9.35 -20.65 11.83
C SER A 57 8.01 -20.40 11.12
N SER A 58 6.95 -20.98 11.68
CA SER A 58 5.56 -20.78 11.25
C SER A 58 5.16 -19.30 11.14
N ALA A 59 5.76 -18.44 11.97
CA ALA A 59 5.57 -16.99 11.92
C ALA A 59 6.05 -16.36 10.61
N ALA A 60 7.16 -16.83 10.02
CA ALA A 60 7.71 -16.29 8.78
C ALA A 60 6.74 -16.49 7.59
N SER A 61 6.05 -17.63 7.53
CA SER A 61 5.06 -17.91 6.48
C SER A 61 3.78 -17.08 6.63
N ILE A 62 3.31 -16.86 7.87
CA ILE A 62 2.16 -15.98 8.13
C ILE A 62 2.50 -14.53 7.74
N ILE A 63 3.67 -14.04 8.16
CA ILE A 63 4.12 -12.67 7.89
C ILE A 63 4.30 -12.44 6.37
N SER A 64 4.78 -13.44 5.64
CA SER A 64 4.93 -13.37 4.18
C SER A 64 3.61 -13.24 3.42
N GLY A 65 2.50 -13.76 3.98
CA GLY A 65 1.14 -13.62 3.43
C GLY A 65 0.47 -12.28 3.77
N VAL A 66 0.82 -11.67 4.90
CA VAL A 66 0.17 -10.44 5.43
C VAL A 66 0.75 -9.16 4.82
N GLY A 67 1.87 -9.23 4.10
CA GLY A 67 2.54 -8.05 3.53
C GLY A 67 1.75 -7.26 2.48
N LEU A 68 0.72 -7.85 1.85
CA LEU A 68 -0.11 -7.16 0.84
C LEU A 68 -0.93 -6.00 1.41
N SER A 69 -1.36 -6.14 2.66
CA SER A 69 -2.40 -5.30 3.25
C SER A 69 -1.88 -3.94 3.71
N PRO A 70 -0.71 -3.87 4.40
CA PRO A 70 -0.05 -2.59 4.64
C PRO A 70 0.23 -1.84 3.33
N LEU A 71 0.58 -2.54 2.24
CA LEU A 71 0.85 -1.90 0.96
C LEU A 71 -0.44 -1.34 0.32
N LEU A 72 -1.55 -2.08 0.36
CA LEU A 72 -2.87 -1.59 -0.08
C LEU A 72 -3.34 -0.38 0.74
N PHE A 73 -3.14 -0.40 2.07
CA PHE A 73 -3.43 0.75 2.92
C PHE A 73 -2.54 1.95 2.61
N ALA A 74 -1.25 1.74 2.35
CA ALA A 74 -0.33 2.78 1.92
C ALA A 74 -0.80 3.42 0.61
N SER A 75 -1.16 2.61 -0.39
CA SER A 75 -1.72 3.07 -1.66
C SER A 75 -2.98 3.93 -1.47
N CYS A 76 -3.91 3.49 -0.61
CA CYS A 76 -5.12 4.24 -0.29
C CYS A 76 -4.82 5.57 0.43
N GLY A 77 -3.90 5.56 1.40
CA GLY A 77 -3.48 6.78 2.10
C GLY A 77 -2.81 7.79 1.17
N ILE A 78 -1.90 7.35 0.30
CA ILE A 78 -1.23 8.20 -0.69
C ILE A 78 -2.22 8.70 -1.75
N LEU A 79 -3.20 7.88 -2.15
CA LEU A 79 -4.28 8.31 -3.06
C LEU A 79 -5.08 9.46 -2.45
N ARG A 80 -5.42 9.36 -1.16
CA ARG A 80 -6.18 10.39 -0.44
C ARG A 80 -5.40 11.70 -0.38
N GLU A 81 -4.11 11.62 -0.06
CA GLU A 81 -3.21 12.79 -0.09
C GLU A 81 -3.14 13.41 -1.49
N ALA A 82 -2.93 12.58 -2.53
CA ALA A 82 -2.88 13.04 -3.92
C ALA A 82 -4.14 13.81 -4.33
N LYS A 83 -5.30 13.36 -3.85
CA LYS A 83 -6.59 13.97 -4.14
C LYS A 83 -6.80 15.27 -3.39
N THR A 84 -6.38 15.36 -2.12
CA THR A 84 -6.39 16.62 -1.36
C THR A 84 -5.65 17.72 -2.12
N TYR A 85 -4.52 17.40 -2.74
CA TYR A 85 -3.73 18.35 -3.51
C TYR A 85 -4.25 18.59 -4.93
N ARG A 86 -4.83 17.58 -5.59
CA ARG A 86 -5.19 17.65 -7.01
C ARG A 86 -6.60 18.16 -7.26
N LEU A 87 -7.58 17.74 -6.48
CA LEU A 87 -9.00 17.91 -6.81
C LEU A 87 -9.59 19.19 -6.21
N LYS A 88 -10.39 19.91 -6.99
CA LYS A 88 -11.03 21.17 -6.58
C LYS A 88 -12.13 20.95 -5.54
N SER A 89 -12.95 19.92 -5.73
CA SER A 89 -14.05 19.58 -4.82
C SER A 89 -14.02 18.08 -4.51
N LEU A 90 -13.64 17.74 -3.27
CA LEU A 90 -13.90 16.41 -2.72
C LEU A 90 -15.22 16.42 -1.97
N ASN A 91 -16.13 15.53 -2.33
CA ASN A 91 -17.27 15.23 -1.47
C ASN A 91 -16.78 14.41 -0.27
N ARG A 92 -16.40 15.10 0.82
CA ARG A 92 -15.85 14.48 2.05
C ARG A 92 -16.70 13.34 2.59
N ARG A 93 -18.02 13.38 2.41
CA ARG A 93 -18.93 12.31 2.85
C ARG A 93 -18.73 11.04 2.00
N LEU A 94 -18.68 11.19 0.68
CA LEU A 94 -18.45 10.05 -0.23
C LEU A 94 -17.05 9.46 -0.03
N GLU A 95 -16.05 10.32 0.16
CA GLU A 95 -14.68 9.91 0.50
C GLU A 95 -14.63 9.08 1.78
N GLY A 96 -15.29 9.54 2.84
CA GLY A 96 -15.37 8.81 4.10
C GLY A 96 -16.07 7.45 3.96
N VAL A 97 -17.11 7.35 3.12
CA VAL A 97 -17.79 6.07 2.83
C VAL A 97 -16.87 5.12 2.07
N PHE A 98 -16.16 5.61 1.06
CA PHE A 98 -15.22 4.79 0.29
C PHE A 98 -14.02 4.35 1.12
N ASP A 99 -13.48 5.23 1.95
CA ASP A 99 -12.44 4.89 2.92
C ASP A 99 -12.96 3.79 3.86
N PHE A 100 -14.11 3.98 4.50
CA PHE A 100 -14.68 2.99 5.43
C PHE A 100 -14.89 1.63 4.75
N PHE A 101 -15.49 1.62 3.56
CA PHE A 101 -15.72 0.39 2.81
C PHE A 101 -14.42 -0.33 2.45
N PHE A 102 -13.41 0.41 1.98
CA PHE A 102 -12.10 -0.15 1.67
C PHE A 102 -11.41 -0.72 2.91
N HIS A 103 -11.45 -0.02 4.05
CA HIS A 103 -10.86 -0.51 5.29
C HIS A 103 -11.53 -1.81 5.77
N MET A 104 -12.85 -1.90 5.66
CA MET A 104 -13.59 -3.12 6.00
C MET A 104 -13.22 -4.29 5.09
N LEU A 105 -13.09 -4.06 3.78
CA LEU A 105 -12.64 -5.10 2.85
C LEU A 105 -11.24 -5.61 3.18
N VAL A 106 -10.27 -4.70 3.33
CA VAL A 106 -8.89 -5.08 3.61
C VAL A 106 -8.79 -5.78 4.97
N ALA A 107 -9.44 -5.25 6.02
CA ALA A 107 -9.45 -5.86 7.34
C ALA A 107 -10.05 -7.27 7.31
N ALA A 108 -11.21 -7.46 6.66
CA ALA A 108 -11.85 -8.76 6.53
C ALA A 108 -10.96 -9.76 5.77
N GLY A 109 -10.36 -9.34 4.65
CA GLY A 109 -9.45 -10.17 3.85
C GLY A 109 -8.22 -10.62 4.64
N VAL A 110 -7.62 -9.71 5.43
CA VAL A 110 -6.46 -10.02 6.28
C VAL A 110 -6.81 -10.96 7.40
N VAL A 111 -7.82 -10.64 8.19
CA VAL A 111 -8.20 -11.44 9.36
C VAL A 111 -8.56 -12.86 8.93
N LEU A 112 -9.33 -13.00 7.84
CA LEU A 112 -9.70 -14.30 7.31
C LEU A 112 -8.47 -15.09 6.82
N THR A 113 -7.58 -14.44 6.06
CA THR A 113 -6.35 -15.09 5.55
C THR A 113 -5.41 -15.49 6.69
N ALA A 114 -5.23 -14.63 7.70
CA ALA A 114 -4.33 -14.88 8.82
C ALA A 114 -4.82 -16.04 9.71
N ILE A 115 -6.10 -16.02 10.10
CA ILE A 115 -6.70 -17.10 10.92
C ILE A 115 -6.63 -18.43 10.16
N ALA A 116 -6.98 -18.42 8.88
CA ALA A 116 -6.99 -19.61 8.06
C ALA A 116 -5.57 -20.17 7.83
N SER A 117 -4.58 -19.30 7.59
CA SER A 117 -3.17 -19.70 7.48
C SER A 117 -2.65 -20.33 8.78
N ALA A 118 -3.02 -19.76 9.94
CA ALA A 118 -2.64 -20.31 11.24
C ALA A 118 -3.25 -21.71 11.48
N LYS A 119 -4.50 -21.96 11.05
CA LYS A 119 -5.13 -23.29 11.11
C LYS A 119 -4.45 -24.30 10.20
N LEU A 120 -4.07 -23.86 8.99
CA LEU A 120 -3.39 -24.72 8.02
C LEU A 120 -2.05 -25.23 8.57
N GLN A 121 -1.32 -24.39 9.29
CA GLN A 121 -0.05 -24.76 9.94
C GLN A 121 -0.23 -25.73 11.11
N ARG A 122 -1.39 -25.72 11.78
CA ARG A 122 -1.71 -26.67 12.85
C ARG A 122 -2.30 -27.98 12.32
N HIS A 123 -2.36 -28.16 11.00
CA HIS A 123 -3.05 -29.27 10.34
C HIS A 123 -4.50 -29.44 10.82
N GLU A 124 -5.15 -28.34 11.22
CA GLU A 124 -6.49 -28.35 11.77
C GLU A 124 -7.50 -27.98 10.68
N ASN A 125 -8.45 -28.88 10.40
CA ASN A 125 -9.53 -28.63 9.43
C ASN A 125 -8.99 -28.10 8.07
N VAL A 126 -7.96 -28.76 7.54
CA VAL A 126 -7.14 -28.31 6.39
C VAL A 126 -7.99 -27.84 5.21
N GLU A 127 -8.96 -28.64 4.76
CA GLU A 127 -9.83 -28.28 3.63
C GLU A 127 -10.61 -26.97 3.86
N LYS A 128 -11.18 -26.81 5.06
CA LYS A 128 -11.90 -25.60 5.45
C LYS A 128 -10.96 -24.40 5.53
N ALA A 129 -9.77 -24.59 6.10
CA ALA A 129 -8.75 -23.55 6.20
C ALA A 129 -8.29 -23.08 4.81
N GLU A 130 -8.03 -23.99 3.87
CA GLU A 130 -7.69 -23.63 2.49
C GLU A 130 -8.79 -22.81 1.81
N ARG A 131 -10.06 -23.21 1.98
CA ARG A 131 -11.20 -22.46 1.45
C ARG A 131 -11.27 -21.05 2.05
N GLN A 132 -10.98 -20.91 3.35
CA GLN A 132 -10.95 -19.60 4.02
C GLN A 132 -9.78 -18.72 3.54
N VAL A 133 -8.58 -19.28 3.33
CA VAL A 133 -7.46 -18.53 2.73
C VAL A 133 -7.83 -18.04 1.32
N LYS A 134 -8.40 -18.89 0.48
CA LYS A 134 -8.85 -18.52 -0.88
C LYS A 134 -9.88 -17.39 -0.83
N ALA A 135 -10.85 -17.47 0.08
CA ALA A 135 -11.85 -16.42 0.27
C ALA A 135 -11.23 -15.10 0.74
N GLY A 136 -10.30 -15.14 1.71
CA GLY A 136 -9.59 -13.95 2.19
C GLY A 136 -8.77 -13.28 1.09
N MET A 137 -8.07 -14.07 0.27
CA MET A 137 -7.33 -13.57 -0.88
C MET A 137 -8.24 -12.97 -1.97
N ALA A 138 -9.40 -13.58 -2.22
CA ALA A 138 -10.40 -13.03 -3.14
C ALA A 138 -10.93 -11.67 -2.66
N ILE A 139 -11.18 -11.51 -1.35
CA ILE A 139 -11.58 -10.22 -0.76
C ILE A 139 -10.49 -9.16 -0.95
N LEU A 140 -9.21 -9.51 -0.74
CA LEU A 140 -8.09 -8.59 -0.97
C LEU A 140 -7.97 -8.19 -2.45
N ALA A 141 -8.27 -9.11 -3.37
CA ALA A 141 -8.30 -8.81 -4.80
C ALA A 141 -9.45 -7.85 -5.16
N ILE A 142 -10.63 -8.03 -4.58
CA ILE A 142 -11.76 -7.09 -4.72
C ILE A 142 -11.37 -5.71 -4.18
N ALA A 143 -10.70 -5.65 -3.03
CA ALA A 143 -10.19 -4.39 -2.47
C ALA A 143 -9.22 -3.68 -3.42
N TRP A 144 -8.31 -4.45 -4.06
CA TRP A 144 -7.42 -3.92 -5.10
C TRP A 144 -8.19 -3.38 -6.32
N VAL A 145 -9.15 -4.13 -6.86
CA VAL A 145 -10.00 -3.67 -8.00
C VAL A 145 -10.73 -2.38 -7.63
N PHE A 146 -11.31 -2.32 -6.43
CA PHE A 146 -11.98 -1.12 -5.93
C PHE A 146 -11.02 0.07 -5.90
N LEU A 147 -9.79 -0.12 -5.40
CA LEU A 147 -8.78 0.92 -5.32
C LEU A 147 -8.27 1.37 -6.71
N VAL A 148 -8.18 0.46 -7.68
CA VAL A 148 -7.90 0.79 -9.09
C VAL A 148 -9.01 1.66 -9.67
N GLY A 149 -10.27 1.25 -9.49
CA GLY A 149 -11.42 2.05 -9.93
C GLY A 149 -11.44 3.43 -9.29
N TRP A 150 -11.11 3.51 -7.99
CA TRP A 150 -11.02 4.77 -7.28
C TRP A 150 -9.86 5.66 -7.80
N THR A 151 -8.72 5.06 -8.09
CA THR A 151 -7.60 5.79 -8.68
C THR A 151 -7.97 6.33 -10.07
N ALA A 152 -8.66 5.53 -10.90
CA ALA A 152 -9.11 5.92 -12.23
C ALA A 152 -10.13 7.09 -12.19
N MET A 153 -11.16 6.99 -11.35
CA MET A 153 -12.14 8.09 -11.18
C MET A 153 -11.47 9.38 -10.69
N SER A 154 -10.41 9.27 -9.88
CA SER A 154 -9.66 10.43 -9.40
C SER A 154 -8.95 11.18 -10.54
N PHE A 155 -8.60 10.53 -11.65
CA PHE A 155 -8.05 11.24 -12.83
C PHE A 155 -9.10 12.09 -13.54
N MET A 156 -10.37 11.67 -13.53
CA MET A 156 -11.49 12.34 -14.20
C MET A 156 -12.02 13.56 -13.44
N GLY A 157 -11.69 13.68 -12.14
CA GLY A 157 -12.15 14.80 -11.30
C GLY A 157 -11.53 16.15 -11.70
N ALA A 158 -12.31 17.22 -11.49
CA ALA A 158 -11.90 18.60 -11.75
C ALA A 158 -10.67 18.98 -10.90
N ARG A 159 -9.64 19.49 -11.57
CA ARG A 159 -8.37 19.86 -10.94
C ARG A 159 -8.45 21.23 -10.27
N ARG A 160 -7.70 21.43 -9.19
CA ARG A 160 -7.37 22.78 -8.70
C ARG A 160 -6.54 23.53 -9.75
N THR A 161 -6.43 24.84 -9.61
CA THR A 161 -5.63 25.71 -10.49
C THR A 161 -4.28 26.08 -9.88
N THR A 162 -3.91 25.46 -8.77
CA THR A 162 -2.81 25.89 -7.92
C THR A 162 -1.53 25.08 -8.16
N PRO A 163 -0.34 25.58 -7.77
CA PRO A 163 0.94 24.93 -8.05
C PRO A 163 1.04 23.51 -7.48
N VAL A 164 0.39 23.26 -6.34
CA VAL A 164 0.38 21.98 -5.59
C VAL A 164 -0.27 20.84 -6.40
N VAL A 165 -1.05 21.17 -7.42
CA VAL A 165 -1.67 20.18 -8.35
C VAL A 165 -0.63 19.31 -9.05
N LYS A 166 0.56 19.86 -9.34
CA LYS A 166 1.65 19.10 -9.95
C LYS A 166 2.12 17.99 -9.01
N GLU A 167 2.28 18.29 -7.73
CA GLU A 167 2.69 17.33 -6.70
C GLU A 167 1.60 16.28 -6.45
N GLY A 168 0.34 16.70 -6.36
CA GLY A 168 -0.81 15.79 -6.29
C GLY A 168 -0.93 14.86 -7.51
N THR A 169 -0.62 15.38 -8.71
CA THR A 169 -0.62 14.57 -9.94
C THR A 169 0.53 13.55 -9.96
N VAL A 170 1.72 13.93 -9.48
CA VAL A 170 2.84 12.99 -9.31
C VAL A 170 2.43 11.85 -8.37
N LEU A 171 1.88 12.15 -7.20
CA LEU A 171 1.42 11.13 -6.26
C LEU A 171 0.34 10.22 -6.87
N LEU A 172 -0.66 10.80 -7.56
CA LEU A 172 -1.74 10.03 -8.20
C LEU A 172 -1.20 9.11 -9.31
N SER A 173 -0.30 9.61 -10.16
CA SER A 173 0.36 8.82 -11.20
C SER A 173 1.21 7.70 -10.61
N THR A 174 1.92 7.95 -9.51
CA THR A 174 2.66 6.91 -8.80
C THR A 174 1.74 5.85 -8.20
N VAL A 175 0.60 6.22 -7.62
CA VAL A 175 -0.39 5.23 -7.15
C VAL A 175 -0.87 4.35 -8.30
N CYS A 176 -1.22 4.95 -9.44
CA CYS A 176 -1.64 4.20 -10.62
C CYS A 176 -0.56 3.20 -11.09
N PHE A 177 0.69 3.67 -11.21
CA PHE A 177 1.82 2.82 -11.58
C PHE A 177 2.04 1.68 -10.59
N SER A 178 2.10 1.97 -9.28
CA SER A 178 2.30 0.97 -8.23
C SER A 178 1.15 -0.04 -8.16
N LEU A 179 -0.09 0.38 -8.43
CA LEU A 179 -1.25 -0.52 -8.44
C LEU A 179 -1.14 -1.61 -9.50
N THR A 180 -0.50 -1.35 -10.64
CA THR A 180 -0.24 -2.38 -11.66
C THR A 180 0.65 -3.50 -11.08
N PHE A 181 1.73 -3.15 -10.39
CA PHE A 181 2.63 -4.12 -9.76
C PHE A 181 2.00 -4.83 -8.55
N ILE A 182 1.25 -4.10 -7.73
CA ILE A 182 0.46 -4.70 -6.65
C ILE A 182 -0.54 -5.71 -7.22
N GLY A 183 -1.14 -5.41 -8.39
CA GLY A 183 -1.99 -6.33 -9.13
C GLY A 183 -1.28 -7.64 -9.45
N VAL A 184 -0.07 -7.60 -10.03
CA VAL A 184 0.74 -8.80 -10.30
C VAL A 184 0.90 -9.66 -9.05
N ARG A 185 1.20 -9.03 -7.90
CA ARG A 185 1.36 -9.73 -6.62
C ARG A 185 0.06 -10.36 -6.12
N VAL A 186 -1.07 -9.64 -6.25
CA VAL A 186 -2.40 -10.12 -5.88
C VAL A 186 -2.80 -11.33 -6.73
N PHE A 187 -2.64 -11.24 -8.06
CA PHE A 187 -2.93 -12.33 -8.98
C PHE A 187 -2.03 -13.55 -8.74
N TYR A 188 -0.73 -13.34 -8.52
CA TYR A 188 0.17 -14.42 -8.15
C TYR A 188 -0.30 -15.14 -6.87
N SER A 189 -0.71 -14.38 -5.85
CA SER A 189 -1.23 -14.97 -4.61
C SER A 189 -2.53 -15.76 -4.84
N LEU A 190 -3.43 -15.26 -5.68
CA LEU A 190 -4.65 -15.99 -6.06
C LEU A 190 -4.34 -17.27 -6.83
N VAL A 191 -3.48 -17.20 -7.85
CA VAL A 191 -3.11 -18.35 -8.70
C VAL A 191 -2.38 -19.41 -7.87
N ALA A 192 -1.43 -19.02 -7.02
CA ALA A 192 -0.74 -19.94 -6.13
C ALA A 192 -1.73 -20.70 -5.23
N MET A 193 -2.75 -20.01 -4.70
CA MET A 193 -3.73 -20.61 -3.80
C MET A 193 -4.80 -21.42 -4.53
N CYS A 194 -5.22 -21.02 -5.72
CA CYS A 194 -6.22 -21.75 -6.52
C CYS A 194 -5.63 -23.00 -7.18
N THR A 195 -4.40 -22.93 -7.66
CA THR A 195 -3.79 -24.00 -8.47
C THR A 195 -3.09 -25.06 -7.61
N GLN A 196 -2.70 -24.76 -6.36
CA GLN A 196 -2.04 -25.70 -5.42
C GLN A 196 -0.83 -26.45 -6.03
N ARG A 197 -0.23 -25.93 -7.10
CA ARG A 197 0.97 -26.51 -7.71
C ARG A 197 2.19 -26.21 -6.86
N ALA A 198 3.03 -27.22 -6.65
CA ALA A 198 4.25 -27.10 -5.84
C ALA A 198 5.15 -25.94 -6.30
N ASP A 199 5.28 -25.74 -7.63
CA ASP A 199 6.15 -24.69 -8.19
C ASP A 199 5.68 -23.26 -7.91
N LEU A 200 4.37 -23.07 -7.70
CA LEU A 200 3.76 -21.77 -7.46
C LEU A 200 3.71 -21.41 -5.96
N ASN A 201 4.10 -22.34 -5.09
CA ASN A 201 4.02 -22.13 -3.65
C ASN A 201 4.89 -20.91 -3.24
N PRO A 202 4.32 -19.90 -2.54
CA PRO A 202 5.05 -18.69 -2.15
C PRO A 202 6.21 -18.94 -1.18
N THR A 203 6.26 -20.11 -0.55
CA THR A 203 7.27 -20.50 0.43
C THR A 203 8.23 -21.56 -0.09
N THR A 204 7.75 -22.56 -0.83
CA THR A 204 8.56 -23.71 -1.30
C THR A 204 8.70 -23.82 -2.82
N GLY A 205 8.00 -22.96 -3.57
CA GLY A 205 8.04 -22.95 -5.02
C GLY A 205 9.35 -22.39 -5.59
N SER A 206 9.43 -22.34 -6.91
CA SER A 206 10.65 -21.89 -7.60
C SER A 206 11.11 -20.53 -7.11
N LEU A 207 12.39 -20.41 -6.75
CA LEU A 207 13.00 -19.16 -6.30
C LEU A 207 12.75 -18.03 -7.31
N ALA A 208 12.84 -18.33 -8.61
CA ALA A 208 12.59 -17.35 -9.67
C ALA A 208 11.14 -16.81 -9.61
N ILE A 209 10.16 -17.68 -9.38
CA ILE A 209 8.74 -17.29 -9.27
C ILE A 209 8.52 -16.44 -8.02
N ARG A 210 9.09 -16.86 -6.87
CA ARG A 210 9.00 -16.11 -5.60
C ARG A 210 9.63 -14.72 -5.72
N VAL A 211 10.73 -14.59 -6.45
CA VAL A 211 11.39 -13.29 -6.71
C VAL A 211 10.55 -12.43 -7.65
N VAL A 212 10.22 -12.93 -8.84
CA VAL A 212 9.64 -12.13 -9.93
C VAL A 212 8.17 -11.78 -9.67
N LEU A 213 7.38 -12.70 -9.11
CA LEU A 213 5.95 -12.52 -8.89
C LEU A 213 5.59 -12.18 -7.44
N GLY A 214 6.48 -12.49 -6.50
CA GLY A 214 6.32 -12.17 -5.08
C GLY A 214 7.04 -10.88 -4.70
N PHE A 215 8.36 -10.94 -4.59
CA PHE A 215 9.17 -9.87 -4.02
C PHE A 215 9.26 -8.61 -4.90
N LEU A 216 9.55 -8.77 -6.20
CA LEU A 216 9.88 -7.68 -7.10
C LEU A 216 8.73 -6.69 -7.32
N PRO A 217 7.46 -7.10 -7.53
CA PRO A 217 6.36 -6.16 -7.73
C PRO A 217 6.13 -5.26 -6.50
N GLU A 218 6.28 -5.85 -5.31
CA GLU A 218 6.13 -5.13 -4.04
C GLU A 218 7.29 -4.16 -3.80
N LEU A 219 8.52 -4.57 -4.14
CA LEU A 219 9.69 -3.71 -4.07
C LEU A 219 9.58 -2.52 -5.04
N ILE A 220 9.19 -2.77 -6.29
CA ILE A 220 9.01 -1.72 -7.30
C ILE A 220 7.96 -0.71 -6.82
N ALA A 221 6.82 -1.17 -6.30
CA ALA A 221 5.80 -0.30 -5.74
C ALA A 221 6.33 0.55 -4.57
N ALA A 222 7.08 -0.05 -3.64
CA ALA A 222 7.68 0.65 -2.51
C ALA A 222 8.71 1.70 -2.94
N ILE A 223 9.62 1.36 -3.86
CA ILE A 223 10.60 2.30 -4.42
C ILE A 223 9.89 3.46 -5.13
N ALA A 224 8.86 3.16 -5.93
CA ALA A 224 8.09 4.18 -6.62
C ALA A 224 7.42 5.15 -5.64
N TYR A 225 6.85 4.64 -4.53
CA TYR A 225 6.29 5.48 -3.48
C TYR A 225 7.36 6.32 -2.77
N VAL A 226 8.50 5.74 -2.41
CA VAL A 226 9.61 6.49 -1.79
C VAL A 226 10.10 7.59 -2.73
N ALA A 227 10.33 7.30 -4.01
CA ALA A 227 10.78 8.28 -4.99
C ALA A 227 9.76 9.42 -5.17
N ALA A 228 8.47 9.09 -5.22
CA ALA A 228 7.41 10.08 -5.33
C ALA A 228 7.30 10.95 -4.07
N GLY A 229 7.35 10.34 -2.87
CA GLY A 229 7.33 11.07 -1.60
C GLY A 229 8.54 12.01 -1.45
N MET A 230 9.74 11.57 -1.86
CA MET A 230 10.90 12.47 -1.90
C MET A 230 10.68 13.65 -2.85
N LYS A 231 10.05 13.42 -4.01
CA LYS A 231 9.78 14.46 -5.01
C LYS A 231 8.69 15.43 -4.55
N THR A 232 7.74 15.00 -3.71
CA THR A 232 6.60 15.81 -3.25
C THR A 232 6.69 16.20 -1.77
N GLN A 233 7.86 16.07 -1.16
CA GLN A 233 8.11 16.35 0.26
C GLN A 233 7.75 17.77 0.74
N ASN A 234 7.61 18.73 -0.18
CA ASN A 234 7.24 20.12 0.13
C ASN A 234 5.75 20.41 -0.13
N ALA A 235 4.97 19.45 -0.63
CA ALA A 235 3.57 19.65 -0.99
C ALA A 235 2.71 20.10 0.19
N SER A 236 2.94 19.52 1.38
CA SER A 236 2.23 19.94 2.59
C SER A 236 2.53 21.38 2.99
N LYS A 237 3.72 21.91 2.69
CA LYS A 237 4.07 23.30 3.02
C LYS A 237 3.43 24.26 2.02
N HIS A 238 3.56 23.96 0.72
CA HIS A 238 2.94 24.76 -0.34
C HIS A 238 1.41 24.87 -0.16
N ASP A 239 0.73 23.78 0.21
CA ASP A 239 -0.72 23.78 0.48
C ASP A 239 -1.09 24.63 1.71
N GLN A 240 -0.24 24.68 2.75
CA GLN A 240 -0.45 25.53 3.92
C GLN A 240 -0.25 27.02 3.60
N GLU A 241 0.80 27.35 2.84
CA GLU A 241 1.08 28.71 2.38
C GLU A 241 -0.05 29.24 1.49
N GLU A 242 -0.58 28.39 0.60
CA GLU A 242 -1.73 28.70 -0.25
C GLU A 242 -2.98 29.00 0.58
N GLN A 243 -3.32 28.13 1.55
CA GLN A 243 -4.48 28.33 2.43
C GLN A 243 -4.35 29.59 3.30
N ALA A 244 -3.15 29.89 3.78
CA ALA A 244 -2.89 31.11 4.55
C ALA A 244 -3.08 32.38 3.69
N GLY A 245 -2.65 32.34 2.42
CA GLY A 245 -2.83 33.44 1.46
C GLY A 245 -4.31 33.68 1.13
N GLU A 246 -5.08 32.62 0.88
CA GLU A 246 -6.53 32.71 0.63
C GLU A 246 -7.27 33.31 1.83
N TRP A 247 -6.94 32.87 3.06
CA TRP A 247 -7.51 33.41 4.28
C TRP A 247 -7.19 34.89 4.51
N ALA A 248 -5.96 35.31 4.19
CA ALA A 248 -5.55 36.71 4.30
C ALA A 248 -6.32 37.59 3.31
N MET A 249 -6.50 37.15 2.06
CA MET A 249 -7.28 37.87 1.05
C MET A 249 -8.77 37.95 1.42
N ALA A 250 -9.36 36.88 1.95
CA ALA A 250 -10.76 36.87 2.38
C ALA A 250 -11.06 37.82 3.54
N LYS A 251 -10.03 38.23 4.30
CA LYS A 251 -10.14 39.15 5.44
C LYS A 251 -9.88 40.62 5.09
N GLN A 252 -9.44 40.94 3.88
CA GLN A 252 -9.24 42.33 3.49
C GLN A 252 -10.62 43.04 3.38
N PRO A 253 -10.80 44.21 4.03
CA PRO A 253 -12.03 44.97 3.88
C PRO A 253 -12.20 45.38 2.42
N PRO A 254 -13.45 45.50 1.91
CA PRO A 254 -13.68 46.00 0.56
C PRO A 254 -13.00 47.36 0.43
N VAL A 255 -12.15 47.49 -0.58
CA VAL A 255 -11.51 48.77 -0.91
C VAL A 255 -12.66 49.71 -1.30
N GLU A 256 -12.97 50.68 -0.44
CA GLU A 256 -13.93 51.74 -0.75
C GLU A 256 -13.41 52.49 -1.98
N ALA A 257 -14.17 52.41 -3.08
CA ALA A 257 -13.91 53.08 -4.33
C ALA A 257 -14.62 54.44 -4.37
#